data_AF-A0A7X0PE04-F1
#
_entry.id   AF-A0A7X0PE04-F1
#
_cell.length_a   1.000
_cell.length_b   1.000
_cell.length_c   1.000
_cell.angle_alpha   90.00
_cell.angle_beta   90.00
_cell.angle_gamma   90.00
#
_symmetry.space_group_name_H-M   'P 1'
#
loop_
_entity.id
_entity.type
_entity.pdbx_description
1 polymer ?
#
loop_
_entity_poly.entity_id
_entity_poly.type
_entity_poly.pdbx_seq_one_letter_code
_entity_poly.pdbx_strand_id
1 'polypeptide(L)'
;MTLYILAFLSGMLTLLSPCILPVLPFVFARQDRPAAQGSLPLLAGLAVAFATVATLGAVAGAWAVHLNQAGRWVALASLAWFALSLLLPGVAGWWSRPLVRAGERLLRVKTQRPWLGSALLGVATGLVWSPCAGPVLGLVLSSAALAGPGVQTSLLLLSYAAGAALALWVALRMGARPLAALKARCLPGVAGRRVAGGVMLVAVCAVALGLDTGVLARLTGPGAAGLEARLLQGAMPGAEAAELPAGRNATPRPSSLPIESTRASLDGGSQWLNAAPQSMAALRGKVVLVNFWTYSCVNCLRTLPYVKAWAQKYADRGLVVVGVHTPEFAFEKDTGNVQRALKDLGIAYPVVQDNDFRIWRSFDNRYWPALYFVDAQGRVRHHQFGEGGHAASERVIEELLREAGAPATATSASAAQPDTRGLGLAADAATLRSPETYLGYEKGSRPRVAGSVVADLPANYSAAPLQTNTWSLAGNWTLAPEFVQVHQPDGRLAVRFEARDANLVLGTATGQPVRFRVTLDGQPPGIHHGTDVDADGNGVADATRLYQLIRQGGAVKPRTVEIQFLDAGARGYAFTFG
;
A
#
# COMPACT_ATOMS: atom_id res chain seq x y z
N MET A 1 -3.09 9.46 -23.22
CA MET A 1 -4.32 10.08 -23.78
C MET A 1 -5.60 9.50 -23.19
N THR A 2 -5.69 8.18 -23.00
CA THR A 2 -6.85 7.48 -22.39
C THR A 2 -7.26 8.02 -21.02
N LEU A 3 -6.30 8.32 -20.12
CA LEU A 3 -6.58 8.88 -18.80
C LEU A 3 -7.28 10.25 -18.84
N TYR A 4 -6.94 11.11 -19.80
CA TYR A 4 -7.60 12.41 -19.96
C TYR A 4 -9.04 12.26 -20.43
N ILE A 5 -9.31 11.31 -21.34
CA ILE A 5 -10.67 11.01 -21.81
C ILE A 5 -11.51 10.46 -20.65
N LEU A 6 -10.96 9.56 -19.84
CA LEU A 6 -11.64 9.03 -18.66
C LEU A 6 -11.93 10.11 -17.61
N ALA A 7 -10.98 11.01 -17.35
CA ALA A 7 -11.17 12.15 -16.45
C ALA A 7 -12.27 13.10 -16.97
N PHE A 8 -12.26 13.40 -18.27
CA PHE A 8 -13.27 14.22 -18.94
C PHE A 8 -14.67 13.60 -18.85
N LEU A 9 -14.81 12.32 -19.20
CA LEU A 9 -16.08 11.59 -19.13
C LEU A 9 -16.59 11.48 -17.69
N SER A 10 -15.70 11.27 -16.72
CA SER A 10 -16.05 11.26 -15.30
C SER A 10 -16.58 12.62 -14.84
N GLY A 11 -15.97 13.72 -15.29
CA GLY A 11 -16.46 15.08 -15.08
C GLY A 11 -17.88 15.27 -15.62
N MET A 12 -18.17 14.77 -16.82
CA MET A 12 -19.55 14.81 -17.36
C MET A 12 -20.53 13.97 -16.54
N LEU A 13 -20.11 12.78 -16.10
CA LEU A 13 -20.97 11.84 -15.38
C LEU A 13 -21.31 12.33 -13.96
N THR A 14 -20.46 13.17 -13.35
CA THR A 14 -20.74 13.68 -12.00
C THR A 14 -22.02 14.51 -11.89
N LEU A 15 -22.53 15.12 -12.97
CA LEU A 15 -23.84 15.80 -12.98
C LEU A 15 -25.02 14.91 -12.63
N LEU A 16 -24.90 13.60 -12.84
CA LEU A 16 -25.90 12.60 -12.48
C LEU A 16 -25.80 12.20 -10.99
N SER A 17 -24.80 12.70 -10.26
CA SER A 17 -24.59 12.37 -8.86
C SER A 17 -25.75 12.92 -8.01
N PRO A 18 -26.33 12.08 -7.12
CA PRO A 18 -27.52 12.43 -6.33
C PRO A 18 -27.32 13.67 -5.44
N CYS A 19 -26.06 14.04 -5.15
CA CYS A 19 -25.71 15.19 -4.33
C CYS A 19 -25.84 16.54 -5.06
N ILE A 20 -25.80 16.56 -6.40
CA ILE A 20 -25.85 17.79 -7.21
C ILE A 20 -27.28 18.12 -7.63
N LEU A 21 -28.12 17.08 -7.77
CA LEU A 21 -29.52 17.17 -8.17
C LEU A 21 -30.35 18.22 -7.39
N PRO A 22 -30.12 18.44 -6.07
CA PRO A 22 -30.84 19.45 -5.30
C PRO A 22 -30.43 20.90 -5.60
N VAL A 23 -29.21 21.14 -6.12
CA VAL A 23 -28.64 22.48 -6.33
C VAL A 23 -28.88 23.00 -7.75
N LEU A 24 -29.09 22.08 -8.70
CA LEU A 24 -29.42 22.38 -10.10
C LEU A 24 -30.50 23.49 -10.31
N PRO A 25 -31.60 23.56 -9.53
CA PRO A 25 -32.59 24.62 -9.68
C PRO A 25 -32.04 26.05 -9.48
N PHE A 26 -31.06 26.24 -8.59
CA PHE A 26 -30.42 27.54 -8.37
C PHE A 26 -29.55 27.98 -9.54
N VAL A 27 -28.97 27.00 -10.26
CA VAL A 27 -28.16 27.25 -11.47
C VAL A 27 -29.06 27.62 -12.65
N PHE A 28 -30.21 26.95 -12.79
CA PHE A 28 -31.21 27.27 -13.82
C PHE A 28 -31.90 28.63 -13.59
N ALA A 29 -32.00 29.11 -12.35
CA ALA A 29 -32.57 30.42 -12.03
C ALA A 29 -31.81 31.63 -12.63
N ARG A 30 -30.65 31.42 -13.27
CA ARG A 30 -29.87 32.47 -13.95
C ARG A 30 -29.81 32.31 -15.48
N GLN A 31 -30.67 31.47 -16.09
CA GLN A 31 -30.72 31.26 -17.55
C GLN A 31 -31.09 32.52 -18.36
N ASP A 32 -31.72 33.51 -17.76
CA ASP A 32 -32.23 34.70 -18.47
C ASP A 32 -31.18 35.79 -18.77
N ARG A 33 -29.87 35.51 -18.60
CA ARG A 33 -28.80 36.49 -18.87
C ARG A 33 -27.87 36.09 -20.02
N PRO A 34 -27.38 37.04 -20.84
CA PRO A 34 -26.51 36.75 -21.98
C PRO A 34 -25.23 35.99 -21.55
N ALA A 35 -24.76 35.07 -22.40
CA ALA A 35 -23.70 34.10 -22.09
C ALA A 35 -22.42 34.71 -21.51
N ALA A 36 -22.04 35.91 -21.95
CA ALA A 36 -20.87 36.64 -21.47
C ALA A 36 -21.00 37.16 -20.01
N GLN A 37 -22.22 37.35 -19.50
CA GLN A 37 -22.48 37.89 -18.16
C GLN A 37 -23.07 36.86 -17.19
N GLY A 38 -23.58 35.74 -17.71
CA GLY A 38 -24.19 34.65 -16.94
C GLY A 38 -23.31 33.40 -16.83
N SER A 39 -23.22 32.63 -17.91
CA SER A 39 -22.68 31.26 -17.89
C SER A 39 -21.15 31.19 -17.90
N LEU A 40 -20.45 32.04 -18.66
CA LEU A 40 -18.99 32.08 -18.70
C LEU A 40 -18.33 32.39 -17.34
N PRO A 41 -18.70 33.48 -16.63
CA PRO A 41 -18.13 33.77 -15.32
C PRO A 41 -18.48 32.73 -14.26
N LEU A 42 -19.63 32.05 -14.37
CA LEU A 42 -20.01 30.94 -13.50
C LEU A 42 -19.08 29.72 -13.68
N LEU A 43 -18.81 29.34 -14.93
CA LEU A 43 -17.92 28.23 -15.27
C LEU A 43 -16.46 28.54 -14.89
N ALA A 44 -16.02 29.79 -15.08
CA ALA A 44 -14.71 30.24 -14.63
C ALA A 44 -14.57 30.17 -13.10
N GLY A 45 -15.59 30.61 -12.35
CA GLY A 45 -15.60 30.50 -10.88
C GLY A 45 -15.57 29.05 -10.41
N LEU A 46 -16.27 28.15 -11.09
CA LEU A 46 -16.25 26.72 -10.81
C LEU A 46 -14.86 26.11 -11.03
N ALA A 47 -14.23 26.42 -12.17
CA ALA A 47 -12.88 25.95 -12.49
C ALA A 47 -11.84 26.45 -11.46
N VAL A 48 -11.96 27.71 -11.05
CA VAL A 48 -11.10 28.29 -9.99
C VAL A 48 -11.30 27.57 -8.66
N ALA A 49 -12.53 27.25 -8.26
CA ALA A 49 -12.76 26.50 -7.01
C ALA A 49 -12.12 25.11 -7.05
N PHE A 50 -12.28 24.37 -8.16
CA PHE A 50 -11.65 23.05 -8.31
C PHE A 50 -10.12 23.14 -8.31
N ALA A 51 -9.55 24.12 -9.01
CA ALA A 51 -8.11 24.36 -9.00
C ALA A 51 -7.63 24.69 -7.58
N THR A 52 -8.32 25.58 -6.87
CA THR A 52 -7.96 26.00 -5.50
C THR A 52 -8.02 24.84 -4.52
N VAL A 53 -9.09 24.03 -4.55
CA VAL A 53 -9.23 22.85 -3.69
C VAL A 53 -8.20 21.79 -4.02
N ALA A 54 -7.89 21.57 -5.30
CA ALA A 54 -6.86 20.61 -5.70
C ALA A 54 -5.45 21.07 -5.30
N THR A 55 -5.13 22.36 -5.43
CA THR A 55 -3.87 22.93 -4.96
C THR A 55 -3.77 22.88 -3.43
N LEU A 56 -4.84 23.23 -2.72
CA LEU A 56 -4.90 23.09 -1.25
C LEU A 56 -4.76 21.62 -0.83
N GLY A 57 -5.36 20.68 -1.54
CA GLY A 57 -5.22 19.24 -1.29
C GLY A 57 -3.79 18.74 -1.55
N ALA A 58 -3.14 19.23 -2.62
CA ALA A 58 -1.75 18.91 -2.93
C ALA A 58 -0.77 19.47 -1.87
N VAL A 59 -1.02 20.68 -1.35
CA VAL A 59 -0.19 21.30 -0.30
C VAL A 59 -0.49 20.71 1.10
N ALA A 60 -1.75 20.36 1.38
CA ALA A 60 -2.16 19.72 2.63
C ALA A 60 -1.76 18.24 2.74
N GLY A 61 -1.32 17.60 1.65
CA GLY A 61 -0.87 16.21 1.62
C GLY A 61 0.25 15.89 2.62
N ALA A 62 1.10 16.87 2.95
CA ALA A 62 2.15 16.72 3.96
C ALA A 62 1.63 16.63 5.41
N TRP A 63 0.43 17.17 5.69
CA TRP A 63 -0.24 17.12 7.01
C TRP A 63 -1.38 16.07 7.04
N ALA A 64 -1.86 15.66 5.87
CA ALA A 64 -3.01 14.76 5.71
C ALA A 64 -2.77 13.34 6.25
N VAL A 65 -1.51 12.89 6.35
CA VAL A 65 -1.18 11.54 6.85
C VAL A 65 -1.43 11.41 8.36
N HIS A 66 -1.21 12.47 9.14
CA HIS A 66 -1.55 12.50 10.57
C HIS A 66 -3.06 12.73 10.83
N LEU A 67 -3.76 13.35 9.88
CA LEU A 67 -5.21 13.55 9.92
C LEU A 67 -6.01 12.38 9.33
N ASN A 68 -5.38 11.33 8.81
CA ASN A 68 -6.06 10.30 8.01
C ASN A 68 -7.18 9.55 8.78
N GLN A 69 -7.02 9.34 10.10
CA GLN A 69 -8.10 8.76 10.91
C GLN A 69 -9.21 9.78 11.23
N ALA A 70 -8.87 11.01 11.63
CA ALA A 70 -9.85 12.05 11.94
C ALA A 70 -10.64 12.50 10.69
N GLY A 71 -9.94 12.67 9.56
CA GLY A 71 -10.52 13.04 8.27
C GLY A 71 -11.47 12.00 7.70
N ARG A 72 -11.17 10.70 7.87
CA ARG A 72 -12.09 9.60 7.50
C ARG A 72 -13.38 9.69 8.29
N TRP A 73 -13.31 9.89 9.61
CA TRP A 73 -14.50 10.03 10.45
C TRP A 73 -15.29 11.30 10.15
N VAL A 74 -14.63 12.43 9.88
CA VAL A 74 -15.29 13.68 9.48
C VAL A 74 -15.98 13.53 8.12
N ALA A 75 -15.33 12.88 7.15
CA ALA A 75 -15.93 12.60 5.83
C ALA A 75 -17.14 11.67 5.95
N LEU A 76 -17.03 10.58 6.71
CA LEU A 76 -18.14 9.66 6.96
C LEU A 76 -19.29 10.33 7.71
N ALA A 77 -19.01 11.16 8.71
CA ALA A 77 -20.01 11.94 9.42
C ALA A 77 -20.74 12.92 8.48
N SER A 78 -20.01 13.59 7.58
CA SER A 78 -20.61 14.49 6.59
C SER A 78 -21.51 13.75 5.60
N LEU A 79 -21.06 12.60 5.08
CA LEU A 79 -21.83 11.77 4.15
C LEU A 79 -23.06 11.16 4.83
N ALA A 80 -22.93 10.70 6.08
CA ALA A 80 -24.05 10.22 6.89
C ALA A 80 -25.08 11.32 7.13
N TRP A 81 -24.63 12.55 7.42
CA TRP A 81 -25.50 13.71 7.61
C TRP A 81 -26.29 14.05 6.33
N PHE A 82 -25.62 14.05 5.17
CA PHE A 82 -26.28 14.25 3.89
C PHE A 82 -27.27 13.14 3.55
N ALA A 83 -26.92 11.87 3.78
CA ALA A 83 -27.82 10.74 3.59
C ALA A 83 -29.07 10.84 4.50
N LEU A 84 -28.89 11.25 5.75
CA LEU A 84 -29.98 11.46 6.70
C LEU A 84 -30.88 12.62 6.29
N SER A 85 -30.32 13.68 5.71
CA SER A 85 -31.09 14.82 5.17
C SER A 85 -31.98 14.42 3.98
N LEU A 86 -31.57 13.43 3.18
CA LEU A 86 -32.35 12.88 2.07
C LEU A 86 -33.50 11.97 2.56
N LEU A 87 -33.31 11.31 3.70
CA LEU A 87 -34.32 10.45 4.33
C LEU A 87 -35.40 11.26 5.07
N LEU A 88 -35.01 12.35 5.74
CA LEU A 88 -35.87 13.18 6.57
C LEU A 88 -36.03 14.60 5.97
N PRO A 89 -37.07 14.87 5.16
CA PRO A 89 -37.27 16.18 4.53
C PRO A 89 -37.39 17.35 5.53
N GLY A 90 -37.76 17.09 6.79
CA GLY A 90 -37.76 18.09 7.86
C GLY A 90 -36.36 18.55 8.29
N VAL A 91 -35.37 17.66 8.29
CA VAL A 91 -33.98 17.95 8.68
C VAL A 91 -33.26 18.73 7.58
N ALA A 92 -33.49 18.37 6.31
CA ALA A 92 -32.97 19.11 5.16
C ALA A 92 -33.42 20.57 5.16
N GLY A 93 -34.70 20.83 5.48
CA GLY A 93 -35.24 22.17 5.58
C GLY A 93 -34.60 22.98 6.70
N TRP A 94 -34.42 22.39 7.89
CA TRP A 94 -33.86 23.09 9.05
C TRP A 94 -32.39 23.51 8.84
N TRP A 95 -31.54 22.62 8.32
CA TRP A 95 -30.11 22.91 8.10
C TRP A 95 -29.86 23.79 6.87
N SER A 96 -30.64 23.66 5.79
CA SER A 96 -30.41 24.46 4.57
C SER A 96 -30.91 25.90 4.69
N ARG A 97 -31.88 26.19 5.56
CA ARG A 97 -32.42 27.54 5.81
C ARG A 97 -31.36 28.64 6.04
N PRO A 98 -30.35 28.48 6.90
CA PRO A 98 -29.31 29.50 7.07
C PRO A 98 -28.47 29.73 5.81
N LEU A 99 -28.12 28.68 5.07
CA LEU A 99 -27.39 28.81 3.80
C LEU A 99 -28.23 29.48 2.71
N VAL A 100 -29.51 29.11 2.60
CA VAL A 100 -30.44 29.70 1.63
C VAL A 100 -30.67 31.19 1.95
N ARG A 101 -30.82 31.54 3.23
CA ARG A 101 -30.92 32.95 3.66
C ARG A 101 -29.63 33.74 3.39
N ALA A 102 -28.46 33.12 3.58
CA ALA A 102 -27.17 33.73 3.23
C ALA A 102 -27.03 33.93 1.71
N GLY A 103 -27.46 32.96 0.91
CA GLY A 103 -27.51 33.03 -0.55
C GLY A 103 -28.46 34.12 -1.05
N GLU A 104 -29.68 34.21 -0.48
CA GLU A 104 -30.63 35.28 -0.77
C GLU A 104 -30.10 36.66 -0.38
N ARG A 105 -29.38 36.77 0.74
CA ARG A 105 -28.69 38.02 1.12
C ARG A 105 -27.61 38.39 0.11
N LEU A 106 -26.79 37.43 -0.34
CA LEU A 106 -25.78 37.64 -1.38
C LEU A 106 -26.42 38.06 -2.72
N LEU A 107 -27.56 37.48 -3.06
CA LEU A 107 -28.33 37.80 -4.28
C LEU A 107 -28.96 39.20 -4.24
N ARG A 108 -29.22 39.75 -3.04
CA ARG A 108 -29.72 41.13 -2.85
C ARG A 108 -28.63 42.19 -2.85
N VAL A 109 -27.35 41.83 -2.76
CA VAL A 109 -26.25 42.79 -2.88
C VAL A 109 -26.20 43.28 -4.34
N LYS A 110 -26.71 44.49 -4.55
CA LYS A 110 -26.71 45.21 -5.84
C LYS A 110 -25.26 45.54 -6.22
N THR A 111 -24.57 44.57 -6.79
CA THR A 111 -23.17 44.71 -7.20
C THR A 111 -23.15 45.42 -8.56
N GLN A 112 -22.36 46.50 -8.71
CA GLN A 112 -22.25 47.24 -9.98
C GLN A 112 -21.69 46.40 -11.15
N ARG A 113 -21.11 45.22 -10.85
CA ARG A 113 -20.53 44.30 -11.84
C ARG A 113 -21.27 42.95 -11.82
N PRO A 114 -22.23 42.70 -12.74
CA PRO A 114 -23.05 41.49 -12.74
C PRO A 114 -22.28 40.18 -12.95
N TRP A 115 -21.08 40.23 -13.53
CA TRP A 115 -20.22 39.05 -13.75
C TRP A 115 -19.60 38.51 -12.46
N LEU A 116 -19.28 39.37 -11.49
CA LEU A 116 -18.64 38.97 -10.24
C LEU A 116 -19.58 38.13 -9.35
N GLY A 117 -20.87 38.48 -9.35
CA GLY A 117 -21.90 37.70 -8.66
C GLY A 117 -22.15 36.33 -9.29
N SER A 118 -21.81 36.12 -10.56
CA SER A 118 -21.84 34.81 -11.24
C SER A 118 -20.59 34.00 -10.95
N ALA A 119 -19.41 34.63 -10.90
CA ALA A 119 -18.18 33.96 -10.50
C ALA A 119 -18.22 33.46 -9.05
N LEU A 120 -18.69 34.28 -8.11
CA LEU A 120 -18.83 33.88 -6.70
C LEU A 120 -19.82 32.74 -6.49
N LEU A 121 -20.92 32.73 -7.25
CA LEU A 121 -21.87 31.61 -7.23
C LEU A 121 -21.22 30.33 -7.78
N GLY A 122 -20.38 30.45 -8.81
CA GLY A 122 -19.60 29.34 -9.37
C GLY A 122 -18.61 28.76 -8.37
N VAL A 123 -17.90 29.62 -7.64
CA VAL A 123 -16.97 29.21 -6.57
C VAL A 123 -17.72 28.50 -5.45
N ALA A 124 -18.83 29.06 -4.97
CA ALA A 124 -19.64 28.45 -3.93
C ALA A 124 -20.21 27.09 -4.36
N THR A 125 -20.68 26.99 -5.60
CA THR A 125 -21.19 25.73 -6.16
C THR A 125 -20.08 24.68 -6.29
N GLY A 126 -18.86 25.08 -6.70
CA GLY A 126 -17.71 24.19 -6.80
C GLY A 126 -17.24 23.64 -5.45
N LEU A 127 -17.26 24.47 -4.40
CA LEU A 127 -16.91 24.03 -3.04
C LEU A 127 -17.91 23.00 -2.50
N VAL A 128 -19.21 23.19 -2.75
CA VAL A 128 -20.26 22.23 -2.35
C VAL A 128 -20.20 20.94 -3.18
N TRP A 129 -19.72 21.02 -4.43
CA TRP A 129 -19.58 19.87 -5.34
C TRP A 129 -18.36 19.00 -5.00
N SER A 130 -17.28 19.59 -4.47
CA SER A 130 -16.02 18.89 -4.17
C SER A 130 -16.15 17.56 -3.38
N PRO A 131 -16.91 17.45 -2.28
CA PRO A 131 -17.00 16.19 -1.51
C PRO A 131 -17.69 15.05 -2.26
N CYS A 132 -18.40 15.33 -3.37
CA CYS A 132 -19.17 14.35 -4.12
C CYS A 132 -18.40 13.77 -5.33
N ALA A 133 -17.17 14.24 -5.58
CA ALA A 133 -16.29 13.77 -6.66
C ALA A 133 -15.45 12.52 -6.28
N GLY A 134 -15.64 12.03 -5.05
CA GLY A 134 -15.02 10.88 -4.37
C GLY A 134 -13.93 10.10 -5.12
N PRO A 135 -14.21 8.94 -5.74
CA PRO A 135 -13.17 7.98 -6.12
C PRO A 135 -12.23 8.48 -7.22
N VAL A 136 -12.77 9.20 -8.21
CA VAL A 136 -11.98 9.66 -9.36
C VAL A 136 -11.08 10.83 -8.96
N LEU A 137 -11.60 11.79 -8.19
CA LEU A 137 -10.77 12.86 -7.65
C LEU A 137 -9.75 12.30 -6.65
N GLY A 138 -10.11 11.27 -5.87
CA GLY A 138 -9.20 10.55 -4.98
C GLY A 138 -8.05 9.88 -5.73
N LEU A 139 -8.30 9.24 -6.87
CA LEU A 139 -7.26 8.64 -7.72
C LEU A 139 -6.37 9.71 -8.38
N VAL A 140 -6.95 10.83 -8.82
CA VAL A 140 -6.20 11.95 -9.40
C VAL A 140 -5.37 12.66 -8.33
N LEU A 141 -5.90 12.85 -7.12
CA LEU A 141 -5.18 13.44 -6.00
C LEU A 141 -4.12 12.47 -5.44
N SER A 142 -4.38 11.16 -5.44
CA SER A 142 -3.38 10.15 -5.06
C SER A 142 -2.24 10.09 -6.07
N SER A 143 -2.53 10.17 -7.37
CA SER A 143 -1.47 10.28 -8.38
C SER A 143 -0.71 11.61 -8.29
N ALA A 144 -1.37 12.72 -7.93
CA ALA A 144 -0.71 13.99 -7.66
C ALA A 144 0.12 14.00 -6.37
N ALA A 145 -0.28 13.24 -5.36
CA ALA A 145 0.48 13.05 -4.13
C ALA A 145 1.73 12.19 -4.38
N LEU A 146 1.64 11.20 -5.27
CA LEU A 146 2.75 10.31 -5.63
C LEU A 146 3.75 10.94 -6.61
N ALA A 147 3.28 11.74 -7.57
CA ALA A 147 4.13 12.35 -8.61
C ALA A 147 4.57 13.80 -8.29
N GLY A 148 4.06 14.39 -7.20
CA GLY A 148 4.21 15.81 -6.89
C GLY A 148 3.35 16.72 -7.80
N PRO A 149 3.24 18.02 -7.49
CA PRO A 149 2.50 18.97 -8.32
C PRO A 149 3.17 19.08 -9.71
N GLY A 150 2.57 18.44 -10.70
CA GLY A 150 3.08 18.36 -12.06
C GLY A 150 2.17 19.01 -13.10
N VAL A 151 2.72 19.22 -14.30
CA VAL A 151 1.95 19.64 -15.48
C VAL A 151 0.85 18.62 -15.77
N GLN A 152 1.15 17.33 -15.63
CA GLN A 152 0.22 16.22 -15.88
C GLN A 152 -1.01 16.22 -14.95
N THR A 153 -0.83 16.49 -13.65
CA THR A 153 -1.92 16.53 -12.67
C THR A 153 -2.82 17.74 -12.90
N SER A 154 -2.22 18.88 -13.23
CA SER A 154 -2.92 20.11 -13.60
C SER A 154 -3.75 19.90 -14.87
N LEU A 155 -3.20 19.22 -15.88
CA LEU A 155 -3.91 18.86 -17.12
C LEU A 155 -5.05 17.85 -16.90
N LEU A 156 -4.89 16.88 -15.99
CA LEU A 156 -5.96 15.94 -15.63
C LEU A 156 -7.13 16.65 -14.92
N LEU A 157 -6.83 17.55 -13.99
CA LEU A 157 -7.83 18.36 -13.28
C LEU A 157 -8.54 19.33 -14.21
N LEU A 158 -7.81 19.95 -15.14
CA LEU A 158 -8.39 20.80 -16.20
C LEU A 158 -9.32 19.99 -17.11
N SER A 159 -8.92 18.78 -17.49
CA SER A 159 -9.74 17.88 -18.31
C SER A 159 -11.03 17.46 -17.60
N TYR A 160 -10.95 17.11 -16.32
CA TYR A 160 -12.12 16.83 -15.48
C TYR A 160 -13.05 18.05 -15.36
N ALA A 161 -12.49 19.23 -15.06
CA ALA A 161 -13.25 20.47 -14.94
C ALA A 161 -13.91 20.87 -16.28
N ALA A 162 -13.24 20.65 -17.41
CA ALA A 162 -13.78 20.90 -18.74
C ALA A 162 -14.97 19.98 -19.06
N GLY A 163 -14.92 18.70 -18.67
CA GLY A 163 -16.04 17.77 -18.81
C GLY A 163 -17.27 18.20 -18.01
N ALA A 164 -17.07 18.57 -16.74
CA ALA A 164 -18.11 19.09 -15.87
C ALA A 164 -18.73 20.40 -16.41
N ALA A 165 -17.88 21.32 -16.89
CA ALA A 165 -18.31 22.58 -17.48
C ALA A 165 -19.10 22.39 -18.78
N LEU A 166 -18.66 21.49 -19.66
CA LEU A 166 -19.36 21.19 -20.91
C LEU A 166 -20.74 20.60 -20.63
N ALA A 167 -20.83 19.64 -19.71
CA ALA A 167 -22.09 19.01 -19.39
C ALA A 167 -23.09 20.00 -18.72
N LEU A 168 -22.61 20.92 -17.88
CA LEU A 168 -23.43 22.03 -17.36
C LEU A 168 -23.88 22.99 -18.48
N TRP A 169 -22.99 23.32 -19.41
CA TRP A 169 -23.32 24.18 -20.54
C TRP A 169 -24.37 23.55 -21.47
N VAL A 170 -24.24 22.25 -21.76
CA VAL A 170 -25.24 21.48 -22.51
C VAL A 170 -26.58 21.45 -21.77
N ALA A 171 -26.57 21.18 -20.46
CA ALA A 171 -27.78 21.18 -19.63
C ALA A 171 -28.49 22.55 -19.62
N LEU A 172 -27.71 23.64 -19.56
CA LEU A 172 -28.23 25.01 -19.64
C LEU A 172 -28.80 25.34 -21.02
N ARG A 173 -28.26 24.74 -22.10
CA ARG A 173 -28.73 24.99 -23.47
C ARG A 173 -29.96 24.18 -23.85
N MET A 174 -30.13 22.99 -23.29
CA MET A 174 -31.28 22.10 -23.54
C MET A 174 -32.56 22.51 -22.79
N GLY A 175 -32.46 23.39 -21.78
CA GLY A 175 -33.60 23.89 -21.02
C GLY A 175 -34.17 22.88 -20.01
N ALA A 176 -34.96 23.37 -19.04
CA ALA A 176 -35.46 22.56 -17.92
C ALA A 176 -36.51 21.49 -18.32
N ARG A 177 -37.08 21.56 -19.54
CA ARG A 177 -38.18 20.69 -20.01
C ARG A 177 -37.77 19.23 -20.27
N PRO A 178 -36.73 18.93 -21.07
CA PRO A 178 -36.27 17.54 -21.27
C PRO A 178 -35.69 16.92 -19.99
N LEU A 179 -35.03 17.71 -19.14
CA LEU A 179 -34.48 17.25 -17.86
C LEU A 179 -35.60 16.87 -16.86
N ALA A 180 -36.70 17.63 -16.84
CA ALA A 180 -37.87 17.32 -16.02
C ALA A 180 -38.57 16.04 -16.49
N ALA A 181 -38.67 15.82 -17.81
CA ALA A 181 -39.23 14.60 -18.39
C ALA A 181 -38.35 13.36 -18.12
N LEU A 182 -37.02 13.49 -18.21
CA LEU A 182 -36.08 12.42 -17.86
C LEU A 182 -36.10 12.11 -16.36
N LYS A 183 -36.18 13.14 -15.50
CA LYS A 183 -36.29 13.01 -14.04
C LYS A 183 -37.57 12.30 -13.62
N ALA A 184 -38.71 12.62 -14.26
CA ALA A 184 -39.99 11.94 -14.02
C ALA A 184 -39.95 10.46 -14.40
N ARG A 185 -39.09 10.07 -15.36
CA ARG A 185 -38.93 8.70 -15.85
C ARG A 185 -37.92 7.87 -15.05
N CYS A 186 -36.89 8.50 -14.45
CA CYS A 186 -35.84 7.81 -13.70
C CYS A 186 -35.98 7.86 -12.16
N LEU A 187 -36.65 8.86 -11.57
CA LEU A 187 -36.88 8.93 -10.12
C LEU A 187 -38.31 9.39 -9.81
N PRO A 188 -39.27 8.47 -9.64
CA PRO A 188 -40.64 8.83 -9.30
C PRO A 188 -40.72 9.28 -7.83
N GLY A 189 -40.82 10.60 -7.63
CA GLY A 189 -41.29 11.22 -6.38
C GLY A 189 -40.39 11.07 -5.13
N VAL A 190 -41.01 11.34 -3.97
CA VAL A 190 -40.40 11.29 -2.63
C VAL A 190 -39.81 9.90 -2.33
N ALA A 191 -40.38 8.84 -2.90
CA ALA A 191 -39.91 7.46 -2.76
C ALA A 191 -38.51 7.26 -3.37
N GLY A 192 -38.25 7.78 -4.58
CA GLY A 192 -36.93 7.67 -5.23
C GLY A 192 -35.81 8.36 -4.42
N ARG A 193 -36.12 9.50 -3.79
CA ARG A 193 -35.16 10.19 -2.90
C ARG A 193 -34.85 9.38 -1.63
N ARG A 194 -35.87 8.77 -1.02
CA ARG A 194 -35.70 7.91 0.16
C ARG A 194 -34.92 6.65 -0.15
N VAL A 195 -35.15 6.04 -1.31
CA VAL A 195 -34.37 4.87 -1.78
C VAL A 195 -32.91 5.25 -2.02
N ALA A 196 -32.64 6.36 -2.71
CA ALA A 196 -31.27 6.83 -2.92
C ALA A 196 -30.55 7.18 -1.60
N GLY A 197 -31.24 7.85 -0.67
CA GLY A 197 -30.71 8.15 0.66
C GLY A 197 -30.46 6.89 1.49
N GLY A 198 -31.36 5.90 1.42
CA GLY A 198 -31.18 4.61 2.08
C GLY A 198 -29.99 3.81 1.55
N VAL A 199 -29.83 3.72 0.22
CA VAL A 199 -28.68 3.06 -0.42
C VAL A 199 -27.37 3.76 -0.02
N MET A 200 -27.35 5.09 0.00
CA MET A 200 -26.18 5.86 0.43
C MET A 200 -25.83 5.61 1.90
N LEU A 201 -26.81 5.52 2.78
CA LEU A 201 -26.60 5.27 4.21
C LEU A 201 -26.09 3.84 4.46
N VAL A 202 -26.61 2.85 3.73
CA VAL A 202 -26.08 1.48 3.74
C VAL A 202 -24.63 1.44 3.27
N ALA A 203 -24.29 2.17 2.20
CA ALA A 203 -22.90 2.27 1.74
C ALA A 203 -21.97 2.93 2.78
N VAL A 204 -22.42 4.00 3.45
CA VAL A 204 -21.66 4.64 4.54
C VAL A 204 -21.47 3.68 5.72
N CYS A 205 -22.50 2.95 6.12
CA CYS A 205 -22.39 1.93 7.17
C CYS A 205 -21.43 0.80 6.77
N ALA A 206 -21.46 0.34 5.52
CA ALA A 206 -20.55 -0.68 5.02
C ALA A 206 -19.07 -0.22 5.07
N VAL A 207 -18.80 1.03 4.70
CA VAL A 207 -17.46 1.65 4.77
C VAL A 207 -17.03 1.92 6.22
N ALA A 208 -17.95 2.28 7.11
CA ALA A 208 -17.67 2.50 8.53
C ALA A 208 -17.34 1.18 9.26
N LEU A 209 -17.99 0.07 8.86
CA LEU A 209 -17.75 -1.27 9.39
C LEU A 209 -16.53 -1.97 8.77
N GLY A 210 -15.84 -1.32 7.82
CA GLY A 210 -14.67 -1.87 7.13
C GLY A 210 -14.99 -3.01 6.13
N LEU A 211 -16.26 -3.24 5.83
CA LEU A 211 -16.70 -4.26 4.86
C LEU A 211 -16.22 -3.94 3.44
N ASP A 212 -16.01 -2.66 3.14
CA ASP A 212 -15.40 -2.17 1.91
C ASP A 212 -13.98 -2.70 1.73
N THR A 213 -13.14 -2.69 2.78
CA THR A 213 -11.78 -3.23 2.71
C THR A 213 -11.75 -4.75 2.53
N GLY A 214 -12.66 -5.48 3.19
CA GLY A 214 -12.75 -6.94 3.06
C GLY A 214 -13.33 -7.41 1.71
N VAL A 215 -14.26 -6.66 1.13
CA VAL A 215 -14.87 -6.96 -0.18
C VAL A 215 -13.97 -6.50 -1.32
N LEU A 216 -13.34 -5.32 -1.22
CA LEU A 216 -12.34 -4.86 -2.18
C LEU A 216 -11.11 -5.77 -2.18
N ALA A 217 -10.60 -6.21 -1.02
CA ALA A 217 -9.48 -7.17 -0.96
C ALA A 217 -9.82 -8.53 -1.58
N ARG A 218 -11.10 -8.92 -1.61
CA ARG A 218 -11.57 -10.15 -2.28
C ARG A 218 -11.81 -9.97 -3.79
N LEU A 219 -12.24 -8.78 -4.22
CA LEU A 219 -12.47 -8.44 -5.63
C LEU A 219 -11.17 -8.03 -6.36
N THR A 220 -10.20 -7.44 -5.64
CA THR A 220 -8.82 -7.17 -6.10
C THR A 220 -7.91 -8.37 -5.83
N GLY A 221 -8.41 -9.59 -6.08
CA GLY A 221 -7.57 -10.78 -6.15
C GLY A 221 -6.47 -10.64 -7.21
N PRO A 222 -5.48 -11.56 -7.25
CA PRO A 222 -4.26 -11.47 -8.06
C PRO A 222 -4.46 -11.22 -9.56
N GLY A 223 -5.68 -11.43 -10.09
CA GLY A 223 -6.05 -11.08 -11.47
C GLY A 223 -6.18 -9.58 -11.73
N ALA A 224 -6.66 -8.77 -10.78
CA ALA A 224 -6.86 -7.33 -10.99
C ALA A 224 -5.54 -6.55 -10.99
N ALA A 225 -4.65 -6.85 -10.05
CA ALA A 225 -3.29 -6.28 -10.00
C ALA A 225 -2.44 -6.74 -11.21
N GLY A 226 -2.63 -7.98 -11.69
CA GLY A 226 -2.00 -8.47 -12.90
C GLY A 226 -2.53 -7.84 -14.19
N LEU A 227 -3.84 -7.53 -14.26
CA LEU A 227 -4.45 -6.82 -15.39
C LEU A 227 -4.02 -5.36 -15.42
N GLU A 228 -3.94 -4.72 -14.25
CA GLU A 228 -3.50 -3.33 -14.08
C GLU A 228 -2.01 -3.18 -14.42
N ALA A 229 -1.15 -4.13 -14.00
CA ALA A 229 0.25 -4.20 -14.40
C ALA A 229 0.43 -4.46 -15.91
N ARG A 230 -0.40 -5.32 -16.52
CA ARG A 230 -0.40 -5.58 -17.97
C ARG A 230 -0.93 -4.41 -18.80
N LEU A 231 -1.90 -3.66 -18.29
CA LEU A 231 -2.42 -2.45 -18.93
C LEU A 231 -1.44 -1.27 -18.80
N LEU A 232 -0.69 -1.19 -17.70
CA LEU A 232 0.40 -0.22 -17.53
C LEU A 232 1.61 -0.54 -18.42
N GLN A 233 1.96 -1.82 -18.60
CA GLN A 233 2.97 -2.26 -19.58
C GLN A 233 2.52 -2.07 -21.02
N GLY A 234 1.23 -2.31 -21.33
CA GLY A 234 0.68 -2.08 -22.67
C GLY A 234 0.54 -0.59 -23.04
N ALA A 235 0.55 0.32 -22.06
CA ALA A 235 0.44 1.76 -22.26
C ALA A 235 1.80 2.47 -22.49
N MET A 236 2.93 1.75 -22.42
CA MET A 236 4.26 2.25 -22.78
C MET A 236 4.95 1.30 -23.77
N PRO A 237 4.77 1.45 -25.08
CA PRO A 237 5.54 0.68 -26.04
C PRO A 237 6.93 1.30 -26.21
N GLY A 238 7.97 0.46 -26.09
CA GLY A 238 9.26 0.70 -26.74
C GLY A 238 10.42 1.15 -25.85
N ALA A 239 10.96 0.23 -25.05
CA ALA A 239 12.41 0.13 -24.90
C ALA A 239 12.83 -1.25 -25.41
N GLU A 240 12.66 -1.46 -26.73
CA GLU A 240 13.28 -2.58 -27.41
C GLU A 240 14.80 -2.42 -27.32
N ALA A 241 15.44 -3.51 -26.93
CA ALA A 241 16.88 -3.65 -26.87
C ALA A 241 17.47 -3.43 -28.27
N ALA A 242 18.06 -2.26 -28.50
CA ALA A 242 18.95 -2.05 -29.63
C ALA A 242 20.30 -2.71 -29.29
N GLU A 243 20.58 -3.85 -29.93
CA GLU A 243 21.95 -4.34 -30.08
C GLU A 243 22.77 -3.27 -30.81
N LEU A 244 23.86 -2.79 -30.20
CA LEU A 244 24.81 -1.88 -30.83
C LEU A 244 26.22 -2.48 -30.81
N PRO A 245 26.98 -2.28 -31.89
CA PRO A 245 28.22 -2.99 -32.15
C PRO A 245 29.36 -2.54 -31.23
N ALA A 246 30.24 -3.48 -30.93
CA ALA A 246 31.43 -3.26 -30.13
C ALA A 246 32.42 -2.30 -30.83
N GLY A 247 32.87 -1.28 -30.09
CA GLY A 247 34.13 -0.61 -30.35
C GLY A 247 34.07 0.92 -30.39
N ARG A 248 34.56 1.55 -29.31
CA ARG A 248 35.57 2.64 -29.25
C ARG A 248 35.38 3.49 -28.00
N ASN A 249 36.51 3.79 -27.33
CA ASN A 249 36.68 4.56 -26.09
C ASN A 249 35.62 5.65 -25.88
N ALA A 250 34.75 5.45 -24.88
CA ALA A 250 33.69 6.40 -24.54
C ALA A 250 33.96 7.07 -23.20
N THR A 251 33.98 8.41 -23.22
CA THR A 251 33.73 9.29 -22.07
C THR A 251 32.49 8.83 -21.27
N PRO A 252 32.41 9.07 -19.94
CA PRO A 252 31.30 8.60 -19.11
C PRO A 252 29.96 9.09 -19.69
N ARG A 253 29.14 8.15 -20.17
CA ARG A 253 27.78 8.46 -20.62
C ARG A 253 26.91 8.67 -19.37
N PRO A 254 26.15 9.78 -19.27
CA PRO A 254 25.15 9.90 -18.22
C PRO A 254 24.12 8.76 -18.35
N SER A 255 23.84 8.08 -17.23
CA SER A 255 22.81 7.05 -17.14
C SER A 255 21.44 7.60 -17.53
N SER A 256 20.58 6.77 -18.13
CA SER A 256 19.19 7.14 -18.45
C SER A 256 18.24 7.02 -17.25
N LEU A 257 18.73 6.55 -16.09
CA LEU A 257 17.91 6.38 -14.89
C LEU A 257 17.40 7.72 -14.36
N PRO A 258 16.10 7.84 -14.04
CA PRO A 258 15.55 9.07 -13.45
C PRO A 258 16.12 9.31 -12.05
N ILE A 259 15.94 10.53 -11.54
CA ILE A 259 16.14 10.81 -10.11
C ILE A 259 14.77 10.65 -9.44
N GLU A 260 14.64 9.64 -8.58
CA GLU A 260 13.38 9.35 -7.87
C GLU A 260 13.28 10.15 -6.57
N SER A 261 14.41 10.34 -5.86
CA SER A 261 14.45 11.10 -4.61
C SER A 261 15.83 11.66 -4.32
N THR A 262 15.86 12.83 -3.68
CA THR A 262 17.07 13.48 -3.14
C THR A 262 17.02 13.62 -1.61
N ARG A 263 15.98 13.09 -0.97
CA ARG A 263 15.71 13.25 0.48
C ARG A 263 16.18 12.06 1.32
N ALA A 264 16.68 11.00 0.68
CA ALA A 264 17.15 9.80 1.36
C ALA A 264 18.22 10.15 2.41
N SER A 265 18.05 9.66 3.64
CA SER A 265 19.01 9.83 4.72
C SER A 265 19.16 8.53 5.52
N LEU A 266 20.37 8.25 5.99
CA LEU A 266 20.67 7.14 6.90
C LEU A 266 20.73 7.60 8.38
N ASP A 267 20.33 8.84 8.65
CA ASP A 267 20.37 9.43 9.98
C ASP A 267 19.18 8.96 10.84
N GLY A 268 19.37 8.95 12.16
CA GLY A 268 18.33 8.58 13.11
C GLY A 268 18.18 7.08 13.34
N GLY A 269 19.07 6.26 12.78
CA GLY A 269 19.22 4.86 13.19
C GLY A 269 19.67 4.75 14.65
N SER A 270 19.12 3.77 15.35
CA SER A 270 19.39 3.52 16.78
C SER A 270 20.82 3.03 17.03
N GLN A 271 21.34 2.13 16.19
CA GLN A 271 22.67 1.57 16.33
C GLN A 271 23.21 1.09 14.98
N TRP A 272 24.51 1.29 14.77
CA TRP A 272 25.25 0.68 13.66
C TRP A 272 25.95 -0.61 14.10
N LEU A 273 25.87 -1.61 13.23
CA LEU A 273 26.43 -2.95 13.37
C LEU A 273 27.35 -3.23 12.17
N ASN A 274 28.42 -4.00 12.38
CA ASN A 274 29.47 -4.29 11.40
C ASN A 274 30.22 -3.06 10.84
N ALA A 275 29.92 -1.84 11.30
CA ALA A 275 30.59 -0.61 10.85
C ALA A 275 30.42 0.53 11.87
N ALA A 276 31.30 1.52 11.79
CA ALA A 276 31.07 2.82 12.42
C ALA A 276 29.91 3.56 11.73
N PRO A 277 29.21 4.49 12.42
CA PRO A 277 28.11 5.26 11.85
C PRO A 277 28.45 5.89 10.50
N GLN A 278 27.57 5.70 9.51
CA GLN A 278 27.69 6.28 8.17
C GLN A 278 26.57 7.28 7.91
N SER A 279 26.79 8.19 6.97
CA SER A 279 25.77 9.09 6.44
C SER A 279 25.80 9.10 4.92
N MET A 280 24.71 9.52 4.28
CA MET A 280 24.68 9.67 2.82
C MET A 280 25.74 10.65 2.32
N ALA A 281 26.08 11.67 3.11
CA ALA A 281 27.12 12.63 2.78
C ALA A 281 28.52 11.98 2.80
N ALA A 282 28.81 11.14 3.79
CA ALA A 282 30.08 10.42 3.90
C ALA A 282 30.27 9.37 2.80
N LEU A 283 29.18 8.85 2.23
CA LEU A 283 29.18 7.86 1.16
C LEU A 283 29.21 8.46 -0.25
N ARG A 284 29.27 9.80 -0.40
CA ARG A 284 29.42 10.44 -1.71
C ARG A 284 30.67 9.96 -2.44
N GLY A 285 30.57 9.85 -3.76
CA GLY A 285 31.58 9.25 -4.62
C GLY A 285 31.42 7.73 -4.78
N LYS A 286 30.56 7.08 -3.98
CA LYS A 286 30.27 5.64 -4.07
C LYS A 286 28.83 5.40 -4.47
N VAL A 287 28.58 4.30 -5.16
CA VAL A 287 27.22 3.82 -5.39
C VAL A 287 26.76 3.12 -4.11
N VAL A 288 25.55 3.43 -3.64
CA VAL A 288 25.03 2.84 -2.39
C VAL A 288 23.78 2.02 -2.69
N LEU A 289 23.79 0.75 -2.30
CA LEU A 289 22.60 -0.09 -2.25
C LEU A 289 22.08 -0.10 -0.81
N VAL A 290 20.90 0.47 -0.61
CA VAL A 290 20.20 0.44 0.68
C VAL A 290 19.19 -0.69 0.65
N ASN A 291 19.36 -1.67 1.54
CA ASN A 291 18.49 -2.84 1.66
C ASN A 291 17.68 -2.75 2.95
N PHE A 292 16.38 -2.44 2.85
CA PHE A 292 15.45 -2.53 3.98
C PHE A 292 15.04 -3.98 4.19
N TRP A 293 15.32 -4.50 5.38
CA TRP A 293 15.09 -5.89 5.70
C TRP A 293 14.79 -6.08 7.19
N THR A 294 14.25 -7.25 7.53
CA THR A 294 14.22 -7.76 8.89
C THR A 294 14.55 -9.24 8.88
N TYR A 295 15.17 -9.76 9.94
CA TYR A 295 15.78 -11.09 9.89
C TYR A 295 14.77 -12.25 9.98
N SER A 296 13.54 -12.01 10.44
CA SER A 296 12.48 -13.03 10.48
C SER A 296 11.60 -13.07 9.23
N CYS A 297 11.76 -12.12 8.30
CA CYS A 297 10.97 -12.05 7.07
C CYS A 297 11.49 -13.01 5.99
N VAL A 298 10.65 -13.99 5.57
CA VAL A 298 11.05 -15.00 4.56
C VAL A 298 11.45 -14.37 3.22
N ASN A 299 10.75 -13.33 2.77
CA ASN A 299 11.04 -12.65 1.51
C ASN A 299 12.42 -11.96 1.59
N CYS A 300 12.75 -11.37 2.75
CA CYS A 300 14.07 -10.80 2.99
C CYS A 300 15.18 -11.87 2.94
N LEU A 301 14.94 -13.02 3.57
CA LEU A 301 15.90 -14.13 3.58
C LEU A 301 16.14 -14.73 2.19
N ARG A 302 15.16 -14.68 1.29
CA ARG A 302 15.30 -15.09 -0.12
C ARG A 302 16.02 -14.08 -1.01
N THR A 303 15.88 -12.79 -0.70
CA THR A 303 16.64 -11.73 -1.38
C THR A 303 18.08 -11.61 -0.88
N LEU A 304 18.32 -11.99 0.38
CA LEU A 304 19.63 -11.84 1.03
C LEU A 304 20.83 -12.47 0.27
N PRO A 305 20.74 -13.68 -0.31
CA PRO A 305 21.83 -14.25 -1.11
C PRO A 305 22.30 -13.33 -2.24
N TYR A 306 21.37 -12.64 -2.92
CA TYR A 306 21.69 -11.70 -4.00
C TYR A 306 22.41 -10.46 -3.46
N VAL A 307 21.90 -9.88 -2.37
CA VAL A 307 22.50 -8.70 -1.75
C VAL A 307 23.92 -9.00 -1.26
N LYS A 308 24.13 -10.18 -0.64
CA LYS A 308 25.47 -10.65 -0.24
C LYS A 308 26.39 -10.83 -1.44
N ALA A 309 25.91 -11.47 -2.50
CA ALA A 309 26.70 -11.68 -3.71
C ALA A 309 27.09 -10.35 -4.36
N TRP A 310 26.19 -9.37 -4.42
CA TRP A 310 26.50 -8.03 -4.95
C TRP A 310 27.47 -7.27 -4.04
N ALA A 311 27.27 -7.32 -2.72
CA ALA A 311 28.18 -6.69 -1.76
C ALA A 311 29.62 -7.17 -1.98
N GLN A 312 29.81 -8.49 -2.13
CA GLN A 312 31.13 -9.06 -2.39
C GLN A 312 31.65 -8.74 -3.80
N LYS A 313 30.82 -8.93 -4.83
CA LYS A 313 31.24 -8.79 -6.24
C LYS A 313 31.62 -7.36 -6.58
N TYR A 314 30.94 -6.35 -6.01
CA TYR A 314 31.09 -4.94 -6.39
C TYR A 314 31.81 -4.08 -5.34
N ALA A 315 32.24 -4.63 -4.20
CA ALA A 315 32.93 -3.88 -3.14
C ALA A 315 34.13 -3.08 -3.67
N ASP A 316 35.05 -3.75 -4.38
CA ASP A 316 36.28 -3.13 -4.91
C ASP A 316 36.01 -2.20 -6.11
N ARG A 317 34.76 -2.13 -6.57
CA ARG A 317 34.34 -1.35 -7.73
C ARG A 317 33.57 -0.09 -7.35
N GLY A 318 33.41 0.17 -6.05
CA GLY A 318 32.77 1.38 -5.53
C GLY A 318 31.31 1.20 -5.10
N LEU A 319 30.80 -0.04 -5.00
CA LEU A 319 29.51 -0.29 -4.37
C LEU A 319 29.67 -0.40 -2.85
N VAL A 320 28.81 0.28 -2.11
CA VAL A 320 28.59 0.07 -0.68
C VAL A 320 27.18 -0.45 -0.46
N VAL A 321 27.06 -1.58 0.23
CA VAL A 321 25.75 -2.10 0.66
C VAL A 321 25.52 -1.68 2.11
N VAL A 322 24.36 -1.09 2.39
CA VAL A 322 23.91 -0.77 3.74
C VAL A 322 22.60 -1.51 3.99
N GLY A 323 22.60 -2.44 4.94
CA GLY A 323 21.37 -3.07 5.42
C GLY A 323 20.68 -2.18 6.44
N VAL A 324 19.50 -1.67 6.13
CA VAL A 324 18.65 -0.99 7.10
C VAL A 324 17.73 -2.03 7.73
N HIS A 325 18.08 -2.44 8.94
CA HIS A 325 17.28 -3.40 9.70
C HIS A 325 16.12 -2.66 10.38
N THR A 326 14.94 -2.69 9.76
CA THR A 326 13.71 -2.08 10.31
C THR A 326 12.82 -3.18 10.86
N PRO A 327 12.54 -3.22 12.17
CA PRO A 327 11.87 -4.34 12.82
C PRO A 327 10.37 -4.39 12.48
N GLU A 328 9.85 -5.58 12.20
CA GLU A 328 8.43 -5.88 12.05
C GLU A 328 7.77 -6.21 13.40
N PHE A 329 8.53 -6.85 14.29
CA PHE A 329 8.11 -7.26 15.65
C PHE A 329 8.98 -6.64 16.74
N ALA A 330 8.47 -6.55 17.96
CA ALA A 330 9.20 -5.97 19.09
C ALA A 330 10.53 -6.69 19.40
N PHE A 331 10.58 -8.02 19.24
CA PHE A 331 11.79 -8.80 19.53
C PHE A 331 12.95 -8.49 18.58
N GLU A 332 12.66 -7.94 17.40
CA GLU A 332 13.65 -7.57 16.39
C GLU A 332 14.32 -6.22 16.69
N LYS A 333 13.80 -5.48 17.68
CA LYS A 333 14.45 -4.26 18.20
C LYS A 333 15.66 -4.57 19.06
N ASP A 334 15.73 -5.77 19.63
CA ASP A 334 16.83 -6.20 20.48
C ASP A 334 18.11 -6.38 19.66
N THR A 335 19.14 -5.62 20.00
CA THR A 335 20.43 -5.65 19.30
C THR A 335 21.12 -7.01 19.39
N GLY A 336 20.98 -7.74 20.50
CA GLY A 336 21.58 -9.07 20.66
C GLY A 336 20.99 -10.09 19.68
N ASN A 337 19.67 -10.05 19.48
CA ASN A 337 18.99 -10.85 18.47
C ASN A 337 19.46 -10.51 17.05
N VAL A 338 19.55 -9.22 16.71
CA VAL A 338 20.02 -8.78 15.39
C VAL A 338 21.47 -9.21 15.16
N GLN A 339 22.36 -9.03 16.15
CA GLN A 339 23.77 -9.46 16.05
C GLN A 339 23.90 -10.98 15.84
N ARG A 340 23.11 -11.79 16.54
CA ARG A 340 23.06 -13.23 16.32
C ARG A 340 22.61 -13.55 14.89
N ALA A 341 21.54 -12.93 14.42
CA ALA A 341 21.04 -13.11 13.07
C ALA A 341 22.08 -12.69 12.00
N LEU A 342 22.82 -11.61 12.21
CA LEU A 342 23.90 -11.20 11.30
C LEU A 342 24.98 -12.29 11.18
N LYS A 343 25.36 -12.90 12.30
CA LYS A 343 26.34 -13.99 12.34
C LYS A 343 25.79 -15.23 11.63
N ASP A 344 24.60 -15.67 12.00
CA ASP A 344 23.98 -16.91 11.48
C ASP A 344 23.70 -16.82 9.97
N LEU A 345 23.29 -15.64 9.50
CA LEU A 345 23.04 -15.37 8.08
C LEU A 345 24.31 -14.99 7.30
N GLY A 346 25.45 -14.84 7.97
CA GLY A 346 26.74 -14.47 7.37
C GLY A 346 26.71 -13.10 6.70
N ILE A 347 26.11 -12.10 7.35
CA ILE A 347 26.03 -10.72 6.87
C ILE A 347 27.21 -9.94 7.42
N ALA A 348 28.13 -9.57 6.52
CA ALA A 348 29.36 -8.84 6.86
C ALA A 348 29.32 -7.35 6.48
N TYR A 349 28.41 -6.94 5.60
CA TYR A 349 28.28 -5.53 5.20
C TYR A 349 27.69 -4.68 6.33
N PRO A 350 27.88 -3.34 6.30
CA PRO A 350 27.31 -2.41 7.30
C PRO A 350 25.79 -2.56 7.46
N VAL A 351 25.33 -2.61 8.71
CA VAL A 351 23.91 -2.67 9.04
C VAL A 351 23.56 -1.58 10.05
N VAL A 352 22.44 -0.89 9.85
CA VAL A 352 21.90 0.08 10.80
C VAL A 352 20.53 -0.38 11.29
N GLN A 353 20.34 -0.45 12.60
CA GLN A 353 19.05 -0.74 13.22
C GLN A 353 18.17 0.51 13.23
N ASP A 354 17.03 0.46 12.56
CA ASP A 354 16.05 1.55 12.45
C ASP A 354 14.80 1.26 13.30
N ASN A 355 15.01 1.10 14.62
CA ASN A 355 13.96 0.70 15.57
C ASN A 355 12.76 1.66 15.66
N ASP A 356 12.96 2.91 15.25
CA ASP A 356 11.96 3.99 15.27
C ASP A 356 11.47 4.37 13.85
N PHE A 357 11.78 3.57 12.82
CA PHE A 357 11.34 3.77 11.44
C PHE A 357 11.72 5.16 10.88
N ARG A 358 12.82 5.76 11.34
CA ARG A 358 13.24 7.11 10.90
C ARG A 358 13.84 7.04 9.51
N ILE A 359 14.75 6.09 9.30
CA ILE A 359 15.38 5.85 7.99
C ILE A 359 14.30 5.36 7.02
N TRP A 360 13.48 4.40 7.43
CA TRP A 360 12.32 3.88 6.69
C TRP A 360 11.44 5.01 6.12
N ARG A 361 11.04 5.96 6.97
CA ARG A 361 10.21 7.10 6.56
C ARG A 361 10.94 8.08 5.65
N SER A 362 12.26 8.25 5.80
CA SER A 362 13.04 9.14 4.92
C SER A 362 13.11 8.64 3.47
N PHE A 363 12.99 7.32 3.26
CA PHE A 363 12.93 6.68 1.96
C PHE A 363 11.49 6.48 1.44
N ASP A 364 10.47 6.92 2.20
CA ASP A 364 9.05 6.64 1.95
C ASP A 364 8.77 5.13 1.70
N ASN A 365 9.49 4.28 2.43
CA ASN A 365 9.36 2.83 2.26
C ASN A 365 8.03 2.31 2.84
N ARG A 366 7.55 1.19 2.29
CA ARG A 366 6.31 0.53 2.73
C ARG A 366 6.40 -1.01 2.77
N TYR A 367 7.53 -1.59 2.38
CA TYR A 367 7.63 -3.04 2.17
C TYR A 367 8.94 -3.63 2.69
N TRP A 368 8.88 -4.92 3.01
CA TRP A 368 10.04 -5.79 3.25
C TRP A 368 10.05 -6.94 2.21
N PRO A 369 11.19 -7.24 1.56
CA PRO A 369 12.36 -6.37 1.44
C PRO A 369 12.07 -5.15 0.54
N ALA A 370 12.91 -4.13 0.64
CA ALA A 370 12.95 -3.04 -0.33
C ALA A 370 14.39 -2.63 -0.61
N LEU A 371 14.75 -2.54 -1.89
CA LEU A 371 16.08 -2.13 -2.34
C LEU A 371 16.00 -0.73 -2.92
N TYR A 372 16.90 0.16 -2.53
CA TYR A 372 17.06 1.49 -3.11
C TYR A 372 18.48 1.65 -3.64
N PHE A 373 18.59 2.11 -4.89
CA PHE A 373 19.85 2.26 -5.60
C PHE A 373 20.20 3.74 -5.68
N VAL A 374 21.31 4.12 -5.04
CA VAL A 374 21.74 5.50 -4.89
C VAL A 374 23.02 5.73 -5.68
N ASP A 375 23.05 6.79 -6.48
CA ASP A 375 24.25 7.20 -7.22
C ASP A 375 25.33 7.82 -6.33
N ALA A 376 26.50 8.06 -6.94
CA ALA A 376 27.65 8.68 -6.29
C ALA A 376 27.39 10.11 -5.76
N GLN A 377 26.30 10.76 -6.16
CA GLN A 377 25.91 12.08 -5.67
C GLN A 377 24.97 12.00 -4.45
N GLY A 378 24.53 10.79 -4.07
CA GLY A 378 23.61 10.55 -2.97
C GLY A 378 22.14 10.65 -3.37
N ARG A 379 21.80 10.51 -4.66
CA ARG A 379 20.42 10.58 -5.16
C ARG A 379 19.89 9.17 -5.40
N VAL A 380 18.65 8.89 -5.03
CA VAL A 380 17.97 7.64 -5.37
C VAL A 380 17.63 7.65 -6.85
N ARG A 381 18.07 6.61 -7.57
CA ARG A 381 17.91 6.47 -9.02
C ARG A 381 17.00 5.32 -9.43
N HIS A 382 16.74 4.41 -8.50
CA HIS A 382 15.82 3.31 -8.68
C HIS A 382 15.43 2.72 -7.31
N HIS A 383 14.30 2.02 -7.28
CA HIS A 383 13.90 1.15 -6.18
C HIS A 383 13.28 -0.16 -6.68
N GLN A 384 13.38 -1.21 -5.87
CA GLN A 384 12.72 -2.49 -6.06
C GLN A 384 11.99 -2.86 -4.78
N PHE A 385 10.67 -3.00 -4.85
CA PHE A 385 9.84 -3.46 -3.72
C PHE A 385 9.56 -4.95 -3.81
N GLY A 386 9.62 -5.62 -2.66
CA GLY A 386 9.36 -7.05 -2.54
C GLY A 386 10.47 -7.94 -3.09
N GLU A 387 10.28 -9.25 -2.95
CA GLU A 387 11.17 -10.28 -3.50
C GLU A 387 11.13 -10.28 -5.04
N GLY A 388 12.29 -10.44 -5.69
CA GLY A 388 12.41 -10.58 -7.14
C GLY A 388 13.18 -9.44 -7.80
N GLY A 389 13.07 -9.35 -9.13
CA GLY A 389 13.72 -8.27 -9.90
C GLY A 389 15.25 -8.27 -9.86
N HIS A 390 15.89 -9.34 -9.37
CA HIS A 390 17.33 -9.36 -9.07
C HIS A 390 18.21 -9.08 -10.29
N ALA A 391 17.88 -9.63 -11.46
CA ALA A 391 18.65 -9.37 -12.68
C ALA A 391 18.54 -7.90 -13.15
N ALA A 392 17.37 -7.27 -12.99
CA ALA A 392 17.20 -5.86 -13.30
C ALA A 392 17.93 -4.97 -12.28
N SER A 393 17.85 -5.34 -11.00
CA SER A 393 18.56 -4.69 -9.89
C SER A 393 20.08 -4.70 -10.11
N GLU A 394 20.66 -5.83 -10.53
CA GLU A 394 22.09 -5.90 -10.80
C GLU A 394 22.51 -5.00 -11.98
N ARG A 395 21.70 -4.92 -13.05
CA ARG A 395 21.98 -4.00 -14.17
C ARG A 395 21.97 -2.53 -13.73
N VAL A 396 21.07 -2.17 -12.82
CA VAL A 396 21.04 -0.81 -12.24
C VAL A 396 22.32 -0.54 -11.46
N ILE A 397 22.80 -1.49 -10.66
CA ILE A 397 24.09 -1.38 -9.97
C ILE A 397 25.22 -1.14 -10.99
N GLU A 398 25.31 -1.98 -12.03
CA GLU A 398 26.33 -1.85 -13.07
C GLU A 398 26.26 -0.51 -13.81
N GLU A 399 25.05 0.00 -14.07
CA GLU A 399 24.86 1.30 -14.72
C GLU A 399 25.31 2.46 -13.84
N LEU A 400 24.93 2.47 -12.56
CA LEU A 400 25.36 3.50 -11.62
C LEU A 400 26.87 3.48 -11.37
N LEU A 401 27.48 2.29 -11.33
CA LEU A 401 28.94 2.15 -11.20
C LEU A 401 29.66 2.71 -12.43
N ARG A 402 29.12 2.47 -13.63
CA ARG A 402 29.64 3.04 -14.88
C ARG A 402 29.50 4.56 -14.92
N GLU A 403 28.36 5.09 -14.47
CA GLU A 403 28.15 6.54 -14.31
C GLU A 403 29.15 7.15 -13.33
N ALA A 404 29.48 6.43 -12.25
CA ALA A 404 30.50 6.83 -11.27
C ALA A 404 31.95 6.71 -11.76
N GLY A 405 32.18 6.24 -13.00
CA GLY A 405 33.50 6.15 -13.62
C GLY A 405 34.22 4.81 -13.41
N ALA A 406 33.52 3.75 -12.99
CA ALA A 406 34.12 2.41 -12.91
C ALA A 406 34.53 1.90 -14.30
N PRO A 407 35.72 1.26 -14.44
CA PRO A 407 36.23 0.81 -15.73
C PRO A 407 35.31 -0.21 -16.41
N ALA A 408 35.14 -0.11 -17.74
CA ALA A 408 34.18 -0.93 -18.50
C ALA A 408 34.41 -2.44 -18.41
N THR A 409 35.67 -2.88 -18.28
CA THR A 409 36.07 -4.28 -18.03
C THR A 409 35.58 -4.80 -16.68
N ALA A 410 35.31 -3.89 -15.74
CA ALA A 410 34.72 -4.23 -14.46
C ALA A 410 33.22 -4.56 -14.62
N THR A 411 32.49 -3.95 -15.55
CA THR A 411 31.03 -4.12 -15.74
C THR A 411 30.60 -5.22 -16.73
N SER A 412 31.53 -5.96 -17.35
CA SER A 412 31.18 -7.05 -18.28
C SER A 412 31.34 -8.47 -17.69
N ALA A 413 31.48 -8.57 -16.37
CA ALA A 413 31.55 -9.86 -15.69
C ALA A 413 30.17 -10.54 -15.66
N SER A 414 30.13 -11.87 -15.74
CA SER A 414 28.90 -12.66 -15.63
C SER A 414 28.06 -12.24 -14.42
N ALA A 415 26.73 -12.33 -14.52
CA ALA A 415 25.81 -12.04 -13.42
C ALA A 415 26.23 -12.72 -12.11
N ALA A 416 25.95 -12.07 -10.97
CA ALA A 416 26.29 -12.64 -9.68
C ALA A 416 25.66 -14.04 -9.52
N GLN A 417 26.41 -14.98 -8.94
CA GLN A 417 25.95 -16.34 -8.65
C GLN A 417 25.66 -16.47 -7.15
N PRO A 418 24.44 -16.15 -6.70
CA PRO A 418 24.07 -16.27 -5.29
C PRO A 418 23.83 -17.74 -4.89
N ASP A 419 24.10 -18.06 -3.63
CA ASP A 419 23.71 -19.34 -3.03
C ASP A 419 22.24 -19.29 -2.59
N THR A 420 21.34 -19.81 -3.43
CA THR A 420 19.89 -19.80 -3.22
C THR A 420 19.34 -21.10 -2.63
N ARG A 421 20.15 -21.83 -1.84
CA ARG A 421 19.71 -23.05 -1.16
C ARG A 421 18.98 -22.75 0.16
N GLY A 422 18.33 -23.77 0.72
CA GLY A 422 17.66 -23.67 2.03
C GLY A 422 16.55 -22.60 2.04
N LEU A 423 16.63 -21.67 2.99
CA LEU A 423 15.74 -20.50 3.10
C LEU A 423 15.95 -19.47 1.98
N GLY A 424 17.12 -19.47 1.33
CA GLY A 424 17.43 -18.60 0.19
C GLY A 424 16.75 -19.03 -1.12
N LEU A 425 16.04 -20.16 -1.12
CA LEU A 425 15.32 -20.65 -2.30
C LEU A 425 14.07 -19.80 -2.54
N ALA A 426 13.99 -19.22 -3.74
CA ALA A 426 12.90 -18.34 -4.15
C ALA A 426 11.52 -19.00 -4.01
N ALA A 427 10.51 -18.14 -3.86
CA ALA A 427 9.13 -18.58 -3.77
C ALA A 427 8.69 -19.39 -5.01
N ASP A 428 7.88 -20.43 -4.83
CA ASP A 428 7.11 -20.98 -5.96
C ASP A 428 5.89 -20.09 -6.25
N ALA A 429 6.10 -19.04 -7.04
CA ALA A 429 5.06 -18.09 -7.42
C ALA A 429 3.87 -18.74 -8.14
N ALA A 430 4.05 -19.90 -8.80
CA ALA A 430 2.97 -20.59 -9.49
C ALA A 430 1.97 -21.20 -8.50
N THR A 431 2.42 -21.61 -7.32
CA THR A 431 1.63 -22.35 -6.34
C THR A 431 1.37 -21.60 -5.03
N LEU A 432 2.04 -20.47 -4.81
CA LEU A 432 1.80 -19.60 -3.67
C LEU A 432 0.40 -18.96 -3.73
N ARG A 433 -0.48 -19.37 -2.82
CA ARG A 433 -1.84 -18.82 -2.64
C ARG A 433 -2.11 -18.34 -1.21
N SER A 434 -1.32 -18.80 -0.24
CA SER A 434 -1.42 -18.37 1.15
C SER A 434 -0.70 -17.05 1.40
N PRO A 435 -1.38 -16.03 1.95
CA PRO A 435 -0.74 -14.81 2.43
C PRO A 435 -0.08 -15.04 3.79
N GLU A 436 0.81 -14.14 4.18
CA GLU A 436 1.32 -14.09 5.55
C GLU A 436 0.18 -14.05 6.57
N THR A 437 0.30 -14.89 7.60
CA THR A 437 -0.73 -15.09 8.62
C THR A 437 -0.16 -14.75 9.99
N TYR A 438 -0.37 -13.50 10.43
CA TYR A 438 -0.03 -13.08 11.79
C TYR A 438 -0.93 -13.77 12.82
N LEU A 439 -0.32 -14.17 13.94
CA LEU A 439 -0.97 -14.88 15.03
C LEU A 439 -1.41 -13.95 16.17
N GLY A 440 -0.71 -12.83 16.35
CA GLY A 440 -1.10 -11.77 17.27
C GLY A 440 -2.37 -11.06 16.81
N TYR A 441 -3.20 -10.61 17.77
CA TYR A 441 -4.52 -10.06 17.45
C TYR A 441 -4.50 -8.66 16.83
N GLU A 442 -3.36 -7.95 16.84
CA GLU A 442 -3.25 -6.59 16.32
C GLU A 442 -3.17 -6.57 14.77
N LYS A 443 -2.38 -7.47 14.20
CA LYS A 443 -2.15 -7.59 12.76
C LYS A 443 -2.81 -8.83 12.14
N GLY A 444 -3.26 -9.77 12.97
CA GLY A 444 -3.63 -11.12 12.56
C GLY A 444 -5.10 -11.40 12.34
N SER A 445 -5.33 -12.49 11.61
CA SER A 445 -6.65 -13.11 11.52
C SER A 445 -6.95 -13.83 12.85
N ARG A 446 -8.19 -13.77 13.33
CA ARG A 446 -8.57 -14.46 14.56
C ARG A 446 -8.45 -15.98 14.38
N PRO A 447 -7.99 -16.72 15.41
CA PRO A 447 -7.93 -18.17 15.31
C PRO A 447 -9.32 -18.79 15.23
N ARG A 448 -9.39 -19.94 14.56
CA ARG A 448 -10.56 -20.81 14.45
C ARG A 448 -10.59 -21.74 15.66
N VAL A 449 -11.29 -21.30 16.70
CA VAL A 449 -11.46 -22.06 17.94
C VAL A 449 -12.94 -22.27 18.24
N ALA A 450 -13.26 -23.33 18.97
CA ALA A 450 -14.60 -23.53 19.52
C ALA A 450 -14.80 -22.58 20.70
N GLY A 451 -15.66 -21.58 20.55
CA GLY A 451 -15.96 -20.58 21.59
C GLY A 451 -15.38 -19.19 21.30
N SER A 452 -15.28 -18.38 22.34
CA SER A 452 -14.82 -16.99 22.24
C SER A 452 -13.31 -16.88 22.47
N VAL A 453 -12.69 -15.96 21.73
CA VAL A 453 -11.28 -15.63 21.90
C VAL A 453 -11.12 -14.60 23.02
N VAL A 454 -10.33 -14.95 24.04
CA VAL A 454 -9.91 -14.05 25.11
C VAL A 454 -8.54 -13.46 24.78
N ALA A 455 -8.39 -12.14 24.84
CA ALA A 455 -7.12 -11.44 24.63
C ALA A 455 -6.36 -11.27 25.95
N ASP A 456 -5.03 -11.28 25.88
CA ASP A 456 -4.08 -10.95 26.96
C ASP A 456 -4.14 -11.81 28.25
N LEU A 457 -5.02 -12.80 28.31
CA LEU A 457 -5.16 -13.72 29.44
C LEU A 457 -4.96 -15.17 28.98
N PRO A 458 -4.35 -16.04 29.82
CA PRO A 458 -4.31 -17.46 29.56
C PRO A 458 -5.71 -18.07 29.51
N ALA A 459 -6.02 -18.79 28.44
CA ALA A 459 -7.28 -19.49 28.25
C ALA A 459 -7.08 -20.84 27.57
N ASN A 460 -7.99 -21.77 27.82
CA ASN A 460 -7.99 -23.08 27.17
C ASN A 460 -8.79 -22.99 25.86
N TYR A 461 -8.16 -23.35 24.75
CA TYR A 461 -8.77 -23.37 23.44
C TYR A 461 -8.95 -24.81 22.95
N SER A 462 -10.01 -25.00 22.18
CA SER A 462 -10.27 -26.23 21.42
C SER A 462 -10.27 -25.88 19.94
N ALA A 463 -9.49 -26.61 19.13
CA ALA A 463 -9.38 -26.36 17.71
C ALA A 463 -10.73 -26.55 17.00
N ALA A 464 -11.04 -25.68 16.03
CA ALA A 464 -12.16 -25.83 15.13
C ALA A 464 -11.68 -26.23 13.72
N PRO A 465 -12.55 -26.80 12.86
CA PRO A 465 -12.18 -27.18 11.51
C PRO A 465 -11.59 -26.02 10.70
N LEU A 466 -10.42 -26.26 10.11
CA LEU A 466 -9.67 -25.27 9.34
C LEU A 466 -10.16 -25.17 7.89
N GLN A 467 -10.28 -23.95 7.41
CA GLN A 467 -10.39 -23.61 5.99
C GLN A 467 -9.03 -23.13 5.46
N THR A 468 -8.83 -23.10 4.14
CA THR A 468 -7.61 -22.57 3.54
C THR A 468 -7.35 -21.15 4.03
N ASN A 469 -6.10 -20.85 4.39
CA ASN A 469 -5.61 -19.59 4.96
C ASN A 469 -6.23 -19.25 6.31
N THR A 470 -6.57 -20.26 7.10
CA THR A 470 -6.99 -20.10 8.49
C THR A 470 -6.17 -20.97 9.42
N TRP A 471 -6.07 -20.55 10.67
CA TRP A 471 -5.28 -21.20 11.71
C TRP A 471 -6.10 -21.39 12.99
N SER A 472 -5.65 -22.27 13.88
CA SER A 472 -6.34 -22.64 15.12
C SER A 472 -5.35 -22.95 16.24
N LEU A 473 -5.87 -22.96 17.47
CA LEU A 473 -5.14 -23.28 18.70
C LEU A 473 -5.88 -24.38 19.45
N ALA A 474 -5.13 -25.27 20.10
CA ALA A 474 -5.66 -26.16 21.14
C ALA A 474 -4.72 -26.20 22.35
N GLY A 475 -5.28 -26.27 23.55
CA GLY A 475 -4.52 -26.22 24.82
C GLY A 475 -4.56 -24.85 25.48
N ASN A 476 -3.66 -24.62 26.44
CA ASN A 476 -3.61 -23.35 27.20
C ASN A 476 -2.71 -22.31 26.52
N TRP A 477 -3.32 -21.23 26.05
CA TRP A 477 -2.64 -20.17 25.31
C TRP A 477 -3.00 -18.77 25.81
N THR A 478 -2.09 -17.82 25.60
CA THR A 478 -2.41 -16.38 25.62
C THR A 478 -2.23 -15.81 24.23
N LEU A 479 -3.21 -15.02 23.78
CA LEU A 479 -3.11 -14.22 22.56
C LEU A 479 -2.72 -12.80 22.95
N ALA A 480 -1.51 -12.39 22.57
CA ALA A 480 -0.96 -11.06 22.77
C ALA A 480 -1.09 -10.23 21.46
N PRO A 481 -0.78 -8.91 21.47
CA PRO A 481 -0.87 -8.08 20.28
C PRO A 481 -0.09 -8.63 19.07
N GLU A 482 1.14 -9.10 19.30
CA GLU A 482 2.07 -9.53 18.24
C GLU A 482 2.24 -11.05 18.13
N PHE A 483 1.90 -11.83 19.16
CA PHE A 483 2.18 -13.27 19.21
C PHE A 483 1.14 -14.06 20.00
N VAL A 484 1.22 -15.39 19.89
CA VAL A 484 0.52 -16.33 20.78
C VAL A 484 1.54 -17.12 21.59
N GLN A 485 1.28 -17.32 22.88
CA GLN A 485 2.17 -18.03 23.80
C GLN A 485 1.49 -19.26 24.39
N VAL A 486 2.17 -20.40 24.34
CA VAL A 486 1.73 -21.64 25.00
C VAL A 486 2.25 -21.68 26.43
N HIS A 487 1.38 -22.07 27.39
CA HIS A 487 1.76 -22.15 28.81
C HIS A 487 1.87 -23.57 29.35
N GLN A 488 1.44 -24.56 28.58
CA GLN A 488 1.50 -25.97 28.96
C GLN A 488 2.09 -26.81 27.83
N PRO A 489 2.78 -27.92 28.16
CA PRO A 489 3.09 -28.95 27.18
C PRO A 489 1.84 -29.41 26.42
N ASP A 490 2.05 -29.97 25.23
CA ASP A 490 1.01 -30.49 24.33
C ASP A 490 0.05 -29.44 23.76
N GLY A 491 0.37 -28.16 23.89
CA GLY A 491 -0.32 -27.10 23.16
C GLY A 491 -0.11 -27.26 21.65
N ARG A 492 -1.18 -27.12 20.87
CA ARG A 492 -1.17 -27.27 19.41
C ARG A 492 -1.50 -25.97 18.71
N LEU A 493 -0.77 -25.69 17.64
CA LEU A 493 -0.98 -24.61 16.69
C LEU A 493 -1.08 -25.22 15.29
N ALA A 494 -2.15 -24.96 14.56
CA ALA A 494 -2.34 -25.52 13.22
C ALA A 494 -2.75 -24.46 12.21
N VAL A 495 -2.28 -24.57 10.97
CA VAL A 495 -2.69 -23.73 9.84
C VAL A 495 -2.93 -24.58 8.60
N ARG A 496 -3.99 -24.26 7.86
CA ARG A 496 -4.24 -24.84 6.53
C ARG A 496 -3.79 -23.86 5.45
N PHE A 497 -2.88 -24.29 4.60
CA PHE A 497 -2.19 -23.43 3.64
C PHE A 497 -2.13 -24.06 2.24
N GLU A 498 -1.79 -23.25 1.25
CA GLU A 498 -1.56 -23.61 -0.15
C GLU A 498 -0.32 -22.84 -0.66
N ALA A 499 0.82 -23.50 -0.53
CA ALA A 499 2.15 -23.06 -0.96
C ALA A 499 3.12 -24.26 -0.92
N ARG A 500 4.31 -24.15 -1.51
CA ARG A 500 5.34 -25.20 -1.44
C ARG A 500 5.96 -25.26 -0.05
N ASP A 501 6.36 -24.11 0.47
CA ASP A 501 7.02 -23.95 1.75
C ASP A 501 6.05 -23.38 2.81
N ALA A 502 6.12 -23.89 4.03
CA ALA A 502 5.47 -23.29 5.21
C ALA A 502 6.49 -23.06 6.31
N ASN A 503 6.57 -21.83 6.78
CA ASN A 503 7.50 -21.38 7.79
C ASN A 503 6.74 -20.74 8.96
N LEU A 504 7.34 -20.75 10.14
CA LEU A 504 6.80 -20.14 11.35
C LEU A 504 7.85 -19.22 11.97
N VAL A 505 7.50 -17.96 12.20
CA VAL A 505 8.28 -17.08 13.07
C VAL A 505 7.98 -17.51 14.51
N LEU A 506 8.98 -18.10 15.14
CA LEU A 506 8.86 -18.77 16.43
C LEU A 506 9.97 -18.25 17.36
N GLY A 507 9.64 -18.09 18.63
CA GLY A 507 10.60 -17.77 19.68
C GLY A 507 10.23 -18.41 21.01
N THR A 508 10.98 -18.06 22.05
CA THR A 508 10.81 -18.63 23.39
C THR A 508 10.67 -17.52 24.42
N ALA A 509 9.76 -17.69 25.38
CA ALA A 509 9.46 -16.68 26.39
C ALA A 509 10.58 -16.51 27.42
N THR A 510 11.34 -17.58 27.67
CA THR A 510 12.39 -17.65 28.71
C THR A 510 13.81 -17.69 28.13
N GLY A 511 13.96 -17.69 26.80
CA GLY A 511 15.24 -17.92 26.13
C GLY A 511 15.71 -19.38 26.17
N GLN A 512 14.99 -20.28 26.84
CA GLN A 512 15.29 -21.71 26.87
C GLN A 512 14.79 -22.39 25.59
N PRO A 513 15.49 -23.42 25.09
CA PRO A 513 15.03 -24.19 23.94
C PRO A 513 13.67 -24.85 24.20
N VAL A 514 12.75 -24.76 23.24
CA VAL A 514 11.43 -25.41 23.29
C VAL A 514 11.35 -26.45 22.19
N ARG A 515 11.13 -27.72 22.56
CA ARG A 515 10.95 -28.80 21.60
C ARG A 515 9.53 -28.79 21.06
N PHE A 516 9.39 -29.09 19.78
CA PHE A 516 8.09 -29.22 19.12
C PHE A 516 8.10 -30.38 18.13
N ARG A 517 6.91 -30.85 17.77
CA ARG A 517 6.68 -31.85 16.75
C ARG A 517 5.70 -31.32 15.71
N VAL A 518 6.03 -31.47 14.44
CA VAL A 518 5.26 -31.04 13.28
C VAL A 518 4.61 -32.26 12.64
N THR A 519 3.35 -32.13 12.27
CA THR A 519 2.67 -33.08 11.38
C THR A 519 2.12 -32.36 10.16
N LEU A 520 2.09 -33.08 9.04
CA LEU A 520 1.49 -32.66 7.77
C LEU A 520 0.29 -33.57 7.48
N ASP A 521 -0.91 -33.00 7.49
CA ASP A 521 -2.18 -33.73 7.41
C ASP A 521 -2.30 -34.88 8.43
N GLY A 522 -1.78 -34.66 9.65
CA GLY A 522 -1.81 -35.64 10.74
C GLY A 522 -0.77 -36.76 10.65
N GLN A 523 0.13 -36.72 9.67
CA GLN A 523 1.24 -37.67 9.52
C GLN A 523 2.60 -36.96 9.70
N PRO A 524 3.69 -37.68 10.02
CA PRO A 524 5.02 -37.11 9.97
C PRO A 524 5.34 -36.52 8.58
N PRO A 525 6.11 -35.42 8.48
CA PRO A 525 6.37 -34.76 7.20
C PRO A 525 7.09 -35.63 6.17
N GLY A 526 7.91 -36.61 6.60
CA GLY A 526 8.68 -37.47 5.70
C GLY A 526 9.54 -36.62 4.77
N ILE A 527 9.53 -36.91 3.46
CA ILE A 527 10.27 -36.14 2.44
C ILE A 527 9.84 -34.66 2.31
N HIS A 528 8.73 -34.26 2.95
CA HIS A 528 8.22 -32.89 2.91
C HIS A 528 8.73 -32.03 4.08
N HIS A 529 9.67 -32.55 4.88
CA HIS A 529 10.24 -31.82 6.01
C HIS A 529 11.00 -30.56 5.55
N GLY A 530 10.91 -29.50 6.34
CA GLY A 530 11.69 -28.28 6.14
C GLY A 530 13.13 -28.41 6.62
N THR A 531 13.90 -27.33 6.54
CA THR A 531 15.31 -27.33 7.00
C THR A 531 15.46 -27.34 8.52
N ASP A 532 14.43 -26.93 9.27
CA ASP A 532 14.45 -26.84 10.73
C ASP A 532 13.71 -27.99 11.43
N VAL A 533 13.27 -29.00 10.67
CA VAL A 533 12.45 -30.12 11.15
C VAL A 533 12.96 -31.41 10.51
N ASP A 534 13.07 -32.49 11.28
CA ASP A 534 13.45 -33.81 10.76
C ASP A 534 12.28 -34.53 10.03
N ALA A 535 12.55 -35.67 9.43
CA ALA A 535 11.54 -36.45 8.69
C ALA A 535 10.39 -36.97 9.59
N ASP A 536 10.66 -37.15 10.88
CA ASP A 536 9.69 -37.59 11.89
C ASP A 536 8.88 -36.40 12.46
N GLY A 537 9.22 -35.17 12.06
CA GLY A 537 8.57 -33.95 12.45
C GLY A 537 9.16 -33.28 13.69
N ASN A 538 10.24 -33.78 14.29
CA ASN A 538 10.81 -33.16 15.49
C ASN A 538 11.63 -31.92 15.13
N GLY A 539 11.52 -30.88 15.96
CA GLY A 539 12.27 -29.63 15.87
C GLY A 539 12.50 -28.99 17.23
N VAL A 540 13.41 -28.03 17.28
CA VAL A 540 13.76 -27.29 18.51
C VAL A 540 13.82 -25.80 18.21
N ALA A 541 13.05 -25.01 18.97
CA ALA A 541 13.09 -23.56 18.93
C ALA A 541 14.08 -23.05 19.98
N ASP A 542 15.23 -22.57 19.55
CA ASP A 542 16.38 -22.13 20.36
C ASP A 542 16.69 -20.62 20.23
N ALA A 543 16.02 -19.94 19.31
CA ALA A 543 16.12 -18.51 19.08
C ALA A 543 14.76 -17.97 18.60
N THR A 544 14.58 -16.65 18.68
CA THR A 544 13.41 -16.01 18.07
C THR A 544 13.74 -15.65 16.63
N ARG A 545 13.35 -16.51 15.67
CA ARG A 545 13.64 -16.38 14.23
C ARG A 545 12.58 -17.08 13.37
N LEU A 546 12.78 -17.06 12.05
CA LEU A 546 12.02 -17.90 11.13
C LEU A 546 12.51 -19.35 11.17
N TYR A 547 11.58 -20.30 11.28
CA TYR A 547 11.81 -21.74 11.18
C TYR A 547 11.05 -22.29 9.96
N GLN A 548 11.74 -22.97 9.04
CA GLN A 548 11.12 -23.66 7.91
C GLN A 548 10.63 -25.04 8.33
N LEU A 549 9.31 -25.18 8.42
CA LEU A 549 8.67 -26.39 8.93
C LEU A 549 8.45 -27.44 7.83
N ILE A 550 7.93 -27.00 6.69
CA ILE A 550 7.54 -27.85 5.57
C ILE A 550 8.12 -27.31 4.27
N ARG A 551 8.61 -28.22 3.43
CA ARG A 551 8.91 -28.00 2.02
C ARG A 551 8.32 -29.16 1.21
N GLN A 552 7.18 -28.93 0.56
CA GLN A 552 6.50 -29.98 -0.17
C GLN A 552 7.36 -30.47 -1.36
N GLY A 553 7.89 -31.70 -1.27
CA GLY A 553 8.37 -32.45 -2.43
C GLY A 553 7.26 -32.82 -3.41
N GLY A 554 7.55 -32.79 -4.71
CA GLY A 554 6.61 -33.17 -5.78
C GLY A 554 5.55 -32.11 -6.07
N ALA A 555 4.33 -32.55 -6.37
CA ALA A 555 3.22 -31.66 -6.70
C ALA A 555 2.68 -30.92 -5.46
N VAL A 556 2.72 -29.59 -5.49
CA VAL A 556 2.22 -28.72 -4.41
C VAL A 556 0.69 -28.82 -4.32
N LYS A 557 0.18 -29.05 -3.11
CA LYS A 557 -1.25 -29.14 -2.82
C LYS A 557 -1.60 -28.35 -1.56
N PRO A 558 -2.87 -28.01 -1.33
CA PRO A 558 -3.32 -27.49 -0.05
C PRO A 558 -3.15 -28.55 1.06
N ARG A 559 -2.49 -28.16 2.15
CA ARG A 559 -2.15 -29.04 3.29
C ARG A 559 -2.45 -28.36 4.62
N THR A 560 -2.56 -29.15 5.67
CA THR A 560 -2.62 -28.67 7.04
C THR A 560 -1.34 -29.03 7.76
N VAL A 561 -0.64 -28.02 8.29
CA VAL A 561 0.49 -28.23 9.20
C VAL A 561 0.00 -28.01 10.64
N GLU A 562 0.32 -28.93 11.53
CA GLU A 562 0.07 -28.82 12.97
C GLU A 562 1.39 -28.93 13.72
N ILE A 563 1.62 -28.03 14.66
CA ILE A 563 2.76 -27.98 15.54
C ILE A 563 2.27 -28.29 16.95
N GLN A 564 2.76 -29.38 17.53
CA GLN A 564 2.59 -29.75 18.94
C GLN A 564 3.84 -29.30 19.71
N PHE A 565 3.68 -28.40 20.66
CA PHE A 565 4.77 -27.96 21.53
C PHE A 565 4.94 -28.94 22.69
N LEU A 566 6.09 -29.62 22.76
CA LEU A 566 6.38 -30.64 23.78
C LEU A 566 6.78 -30.00 25.11
N ASP A 567 7.24 -28.74 25.06
CA ASP A 567 7.55 -27.93 26.23
C ASP A 567 6.71 -26.64 26.21
N ALA A 568 6.50 -26.03 27.38
CA ALA A 568 5.80 -24.75 27.49
C ALA A 568 6.71 -23.57 27.09
N GLY A 569 6.11 -22.40 26.85
CA GLY A 569 6.84 -21.15 26.67
C GLY A 569 7.22 -20.79 25.24
N ALA A 570 6.78 -21.55 24.24
CA ALA A 570 6.89 -21.13 22.84
C ALA A 570 6.01 -19.91 22.54
N ARG A 571 6.53 -19.00 21.71
CA ARG A 571 5.82 -17.83 21.16
C ARG A 571 5.78 -17.89 19.64
N GLY A 572 4.60 -18.06 19.06
CA GLY A 572 4.39 -17.98 17.62
C GLY A 572 3.96 -16.58 17.19
N TYR A 573 4.59 -16.02 16.17
CA TYR A 573 4.31 -14.65 15.70
C TYR A 573 3.54 -14.62 14.38
N ALA A 574 4.03 -15.34 13.35
CA ALA A 574 3.40 -15.39 12.04
C ALA A 574 3.76 -16.66 11.28
N PHE A 575 2.82 -17.18 10.48
CA PHE A 575 3.14 -18.12 9.41
C PHE A 575 3.45 -17.36 8.13
N THR A 576 4.53 -17.77 7.47
CA THR A 576 4.92 -17.26 6.16
C THR A 576 5.11 -18.41 5.17
N PHE A 577 4.99 -18.11 3.88
CA PHE A 577 4.84 -19.13 2.85
C PHE A 577 5.71 -18.82 1.63
N GLY A 578 5.93 -19.84 0.80
CA GLY A 578 6.42 -19.62 -0.56
C GLY A 578 6.81 -20.87 -1.28
#